data_AF-A0A9D7RQJ3-F1
#
_entry.id   AF-A0A9D7RQJ3-F1
#
_cell.length_a   1.000
_cell.length_b   1.000
_cell.length_c   1.000
_cell.angle_alpha   90.00
_cell.angle_beta   90.00
_cell.angle_gamma   90.00
#
_symmetry.space_group_name_H-M   'P 1'
#
loop_
_entity.id
_entity.type
_entity.pdbx_description
1 polymer ?
#
loop_
_entity_poly.entity_id
_entity_poly.type
_entity_poly.pdbx_seq_one_letter_code
_entity_poly.pdbx_strand_id
1 'polypeptide(L)'
;MTRHLITLYPEVEGHIEVTDVATPQTNVRYTGVWQGAYEGFLPGPDNLNSQLEMRIPGLDGFTLIGQWITPGGGLPPAAQSGRWAIQLLCKDLRREFITTLAPAWVKAEAG
;
A
#
# COMPACT_ATOMS: atom_id res chain seq x y z
N MET A 1 25.71 10.65 -3.11
CA MET A 1 24.57 11.47 -3.59
C MET A 1 24.99 12.91 -3.83
N THR A 2 25.36 13.67 -2.81
CA THR A 2 25.73 15.10 -2.90
C THR A 2 26.77 15.42 -3.98
N ARG A 3 27.88 14.68 -4.01
CA ARG A 3 28.93 14.87 -5.03
C ARG A 3 28.42 14.68 -6.47
N HIS A 4 27.55 13.70 -6.67
CA HIS A 4 26.99 13.42 -7.98
C HIS A 4 26.02 14.53 -8.42
N LEU A 5 25.21 15.04 -7.49
CA LEU A 5 24.35 16.20 -7.73
C LEU A 5 25.17 17.44 -8.12
N ILE A 6 26.26 17.74 -7.42
CA ILE A 6 27.16 18.86 -7.76
C ILE A 6 27.79 18.69 -9.15
N THR A 7 28.09 17.45 -9.56
CA THR A 7 28.60 17.18 -10.91
C THR A 7 27.56 17.49 -12.00
N LEU A 8 26.28 17.24 -11.72
CA LEU A 8 25.18 17.53 -12.65
C LEU A 8 24.77 19.01 -12.62
N TYR A 9 24.89 19.65 -11.45
CA TYR A 9 24.45 21.01 -11.16
C TYR A 9 25.51 21.73 -10.29
N PRO A 10 26.56 22.31 -10.88
CA PRO A 10 27.63 22.97 -10.12
C PRO A 10 27.14 24.12 -9.22
N GLU A 11 26.05 24.79 -9.61
CA GLU A 11 25.46 25.93 -8.91
C GLU A 11 24.91 25.61 -7.51
N VAL A 12 24.70 24.33 -7.17
CA VAL A 12 24.24 23.93 -5.83
C VAL A 12 25.40 23.63 -4.87
N GLU A 13 26.66 23.74 -5.31
CA GLU A 13 27.82 23.60 -4.44
C GLU A 13 27.77 24.66 -3.32
N GLY A 14 28.03 24.23 -2.07
CA GLY A 14 27.90 25.09 -0.89
C GLY A 14 26.47 25.35 -0.40
N HIS A 15 25.45 24.87 -1.12
CA HIS A 15 24.03 25.03 -0.78
C HIS A 15 23.33 23.74 -0.32
N ILE A 16 24.07 22.64 -0.12
CA ILE A 16 23.51 21.34 0.31
C ILE A 16 23.94 21.03 1.74
N GLU A 17 22.97 20.85 2.62
CA GLU A 17 23.13 20.32 3.98
C GLU A 17 22.37 18.99 4.10
N VAL A 18 23.00 17.96 4.67
CA VAL A 18 22.35 16.67 4.94
C VAL A 18 21.83 16.69 6.38
N THR A 19 20.53 16.56 6.57
CA THR A 19 19.88 16.63 7.89
C THR A 19 19.52 15.26 8.47
N ASP A 20 19.07 14.32 7.64
CA ASP A 20 18.71 12.96 8.03
C ASP A 20 18.93 11.96 6.89
N VAL A 21 19.04 10.68 7.21
CA VAL A 21 19.24 9.58 6.26
C VAL A 21 18.31 8.42 6.60
N ALA A 22 17.31 8.21 5.73
CA ALA A 22 16.52 6.99 5.76
C ALA A 22 17.31 5.84 5.12
N THR A 23 17.38 4.71 5.82
CA THR A 23 18.00 3.47 5.34
C THR A 23 16.95 2.34 5.36
N PRO A 24 17.22 1.17 4.75
CA PRO A 24 16.35 0.02 4.90
C PRO A 24 16.07 -0.35 6.38
N GLN A 25 17.02 -0.11 7.28
CA GLN A 25 16.82 -0.30 8.73
C GLN A 25 15.79 0.68 9.31
N THR A 26 15.72 1.91 8.78
CA THR A 26 14.70 2.90 9.13
C THR A 26 13.31 2.34 8.83
N ASN A 27 13.11 1.76 7.65
CA ASN A 27 11.85 1.14 7.26
C ASN A 27 11.48 -0.02 8.20
N VAL A 28 12.42 -0.94 8.46
CA VAL A 28 12.20 -2.07 9.39
C VAL A 28 11.83 -1.55 10.78
N ARG A 29 12.52 -0.53 11.29
CA ARG A 29 12.28 0.03 12.62
C ARG A 29 10.88 0.64 12.76
N TYR A 30 10.39 1.35 11.75
CA TYR A 30 9.12 2.07 11.84
C TYR A 30 7.89 1.23 11.47
N THR A 31 8.03 0.25 10.57
CA THR A 31 6.87 -0.49 10.05
C THR A 31 6.97 -2.00 10.25
N GLY A 32 8.11 -2.52 10.70
CA GLY A 32 8.37 -3.96 10.76
C GLY A 32 8.42 -4.62 9.38
N VAL A 33 8.52 -3.84 8.29
CA VAL A 33 8.48 -4.40 6.94
C VAL A 33 9.65 -5.35 6.69
N TRP A 34 9.34 -6.51 6.12
CA TRP A 34 10.34 -7.53 5.82
C TRP A 34 11.46 -6.96 4.96
N GLN A 35 12.72 -7.14 5.41
CA GLN A 35 13.94 -6.72 4.70
C GLN A 35 13.98 -5.24 4.27
N GLY A 36 13.16 -4.36 4.86
CA GLY A 36 13.10 -2.94 4.46
C GLY A 36 12.38 -2.69 3.12
N ALA A 37 11.71 -3.71 2.56
CA ALA A 37 11.04 -3.67 1.25
C ALA A 37 9.71 -2.91 1.30
N TYR A 38 9.79 -1.58 1.26
CA TYR A 38 8.64 -0.68 1.40
C TYR A 38 7.57 -0.83 0.30
N GLU A 39 7.90 -1.44 -0.84
CA GLU A 39 6.98 -1.70 -1.96
C GLU A 39 6.67 -3.19 -2.15
N GLY A 40 7.06 -4.04 -1.19
CA GLY A 40 6.82 -5.48 -1.30
C GLY A 40 7.68 -6.15 -2.38
N PHE A 41 7.06 -6.93 -3.27
CA PHE A 41 7.78 -7.65 -4.32
C PHE A 41 8.16 -6.73 -5.48
N LEU A 42 9.44 -6.73 -5.86
CA LEU A 42 9.90 -6.00 -7.04
C LEU A 42 9.20 -6.53 -8.32
N PRO A 43 8.55 -5.67 -9.13
CA PRO A 43 7.97 -6.09 -10.40
C PRO A 43 9.04 -6.54 -11.39
N GLY A 44 8.84 -7.72 -11.98
CA GLY A 44 9.66 -8.27 -13.04
C GLY A 44 8.80 -9.07 -14.04
N PRO A 45 9.37 -9.48 -15.18
CA PRO A 45 8.65 -10.19 -16.23
C PRO A 45 7.88 -11.43 -15.73
N ASP A 46 8.47 -12.14 -14.77
CA ASP A 46 7.93 -13.41 -14.26
C ASP A 46 6.83 -13.24 -13.22
N ASN A 47 6.71 -12.07 -12.59
CA ASN A 47 5.79 -11.85 -11.47
C ASN A 47 4.80 -10.70 -11.68
N LEU A 48 4.91 -9.90 -12.75
CA LEU A 48 4.13 -8.68 -12.93
C LEU A 48 2.61 -8.89 -12.79
N ASN A 49 2.12 -10.03 -13.27
CA ASN A 49 0.69 -10.41 -13.21
C ASN A 49 0.37 -11.36 -12.06
N SER A 50 1.35 -11.67 -11.20
CA SER A 50 1.12 -12.51 -10.03
C SER A 50 0.39 -11.73 -8.94
N GLN A 51 -0.46 -12.44 -8.20
CA GLN A 51 -1.13 -11.93 -7.01
C GLN A 51 -1.05 -12.99 -5.93
N LEU A 52 -0.76 -12.56 -4.71
CA LEU A 52 -0.88 -13.44 -3.56
C LEU A 52 -2.37 -13.67 -3.26
N GLU A 53 -2.74 -14.91 -2.97
CA GLU A 53 -4.11 -15.20 -2.54
C GLU A 53 -4.43 -14.43 -1.25
N MET A 54 -5.51 -13.64 -1.29
CA MET A 54 -5.93 -12.84 -0.15
C MET A 54 -6.53 -13.70 0.98
N ARG A 55 -6.85 -14.97 0.72
CA ARG A 55 -7.39 -15.91 1.71
C ARG A 55 -6.39 -17.02 1.96
N ILE A 56 -6.33 -17.46 3.21
CA ILE A 56 -5.47 -18.58 3.61
C ILE A 56 -6.36 -19.82 3.72
N PRO A 57 -6.08 -20.90 2.97
CA PRO A 57 -6.84 -22.14 3.06
C PRO A 57 -6.90 -22.65 4.52
N GLY A 58 -8.10 -22.94 5.01
CA GLY A 58 -8.33 -23.41 6.38
C GLY A 58 -8.37 -22.33 7.46
N LEU A 59 -8.25 -21.04 7.10
CA LEU A 59 -8.40 -19.92 8.03
C LEU A 59 -9.57 -19.02 7.64
N ASP A 60 -10.72 -19.28 8.24
CA ASP A 60 -11.96 -18.55 7.98
C ASP A 60 -11.96 -17.15 8.64
N GLY A 61 -12.67 -16.21 8.02
CA GLY A 61 -12.81 -14.85 8.54
C GLY A 61 -11.54 -14.00 8.49
N PHE A 62 -10.52 -14.46 7.78
CA PHE A 62 -9.24 -13.77 7.64
C PHE A 62 -9.00 -13.34 6.19
N THR A 63 -8.46 -12.13 5.99
CA THR A 63 -8.13 -11.61 4.66
C THR A 63 -6.83 -10.82 4.70
N LEU A 64 -5.86 -11.24 3.88
CA LEU A 64 -4.61 -10.54 3.69
C LEU A 64 -4.83 -9.31 2.81
N ILE A 65 -4.29 -8.18 3.24
CA ILE A 65 -4.28 -6.91 2.50
C ILE A 65 -2.92 -6.24 2.61
N GLY A 66 -2.67 -5.24 1.77
CA GLY A 66 -1.49 -4.39 1.81
C GLY A 66 -0.56 -4.58 0.62
N GLN A 67 0.62 -3.97 0.72
CA GLN A 67 1.60 -3.89 -0.36
C GLN A 67 2.13 -5.25 -0.85
N TRP A 68 1.99 -6.32 -0.06
CA TRP A 68 2.48 -7.66 -0.39
C TRP A 68 1.51 -8.47 -1.27
N ILE A 69 0.30 -7.96 -1.52
CA ILE A 69 -0.70 -8.69 -2.33
C ILE A 69 -0.33 -8.72 -3.81
N THR A 70 0.33 -7.67 -4.30
CA THR A 70 0.70 -7.54 -5.72
C THR A 70 2.11 -6.97 -5.85
N PRO A 71 2.91 -7.40 -6.84
CA PRO A 71 4.20 -6.77 -7.11
C PRO A 71 4.08 -5.26 -7.34
N GLY A 72 5.11 -4.53 -6.93
CA GLY A 72 5.19 -3.08 -6.95
C GLY A 72 4.57 -2.44 -5.72
N GLY A 73 3.54 -3.07 -5.12
CA GLY A 73 2.98 -2.65 -3.84
C GLY A 73 2.78 -1.14 -3.71
N GLY A 74 3.11 -0.59 -2.54
CA GLY A 74 2.96 0.84 -2.27
C GLY A 74 1.51 1.25 -1.95
N LEU A 75 1.30 2.56 -1.83
CA LEU A 75 0.04 3.13 -1.34
C LEU A 75 -1.18 2.77 -2.21
N PRO A 76 -1.15 2.89 -3.55
CA PRO A 76 -2.35 2.63 -4.36
C PRO A 76 -2.80 1.15 -4.31
N PRO A 77 -1.93 0.14 -4.51
CA PRO A 77 -2.31 -1.26 -4.35
C PRO A 77 -2.71 -1.63 -2.92
N ALA A 78 -2.08 -1.06 -1.90
CA ALA A 78 -2.50 -1.27 -0.51
C ALA A 78 -3.93 -0.78 -0.27
N ALA A 79 -4.27 0.44 -0.71
CA ALA A 79 -5.63 0.97 -0.61
C ALA A 79 -6.64 0.13 -1.40
N GLN A 80 -6.28 -0.27 -2.63
CA GLN A 80 -7.12 -1.12 -3.48
C GLN A 80 -7.40 -2.48 -2.84
N SER A 81 -6.39 -3.11 -2.23
CA SER A 81 -6.56 -4.39 -1.53
C SER A 81 -7.50 -4.27 -0.33
N GLY A 82 -7.49 -3.14 0.39
CA GLY A 82 -8.46 -2.85 1.44
C GLY A 82 -9.89 -2.80 0.90
N ARG A 83 -10.11 -2.13 -0.24
CA ARG A 83 -11.43 -2.12 -0.91
C ARG A 83 -11.88 -3.53 -1.29
N TRP A 84 -11.00 -4.32 -1.90
CA TRP A 84 -11.30 -5.71 -2.26
C TRP A 84 -11.66 -6.56 -1.05
N ALA A 85 -10.95 -6.41 0.07
CA ALA A 85 -11.24 -7.15 1.30
C ALA A 85 -12.65 -6.86 1.83
N ILE A 86 -13.09 -5.60 1.82
CA ILE A 86 -14.46 -5.27 2.23
C ILE A 86 -15.48 -5.82 1.24
N GLN A 87 -15.21 -5.79 -0.07
CA GLN A 87 -16.08 -6.41 -1.07
C GLN A 87 -16.22 -7.92 -0.86
N LEU A 88 -15.12 -8.61 -0.56
CA LEU A 88 -15.11 -10.04 -0.23
C LEU A 88 -15.91 -10.33 1.05
N LEU A 89 -15.71 -9.53 2.10
CA LEU A 89 -16.45 -9.65 3.35
C LEU A 89 -17.95 -9.43 3.16
N CYS A 90 -18.35 -8.40 2.41
CA CYS A 90 -19.75 -8.15 2.05
C CYS A 90 -20.35 -9.36 1.34
N LYS A 91 -19.64 -9.94 0.37
CA LYS A 91 -20.08 -11.14 -0.35
C LYS A 91 -20.26 -12.33 0.61
N ASP A 92 -19.32 -12.56 1.52
CA ASP A 92 -19.39 -13.66 2.49
C ASP A 92 -20.59 -13.51 3.43
N LEU A 93 -20.86 -12.28 3.87
CA LEU A 93 -22.00 -11.93 4.73
C LEU A 93 -23.32 -11.77 3.97
N ARG A 94 -23.33 -11.96 2.63
CA ARG A 94 -24.48 -11.71 1.75
C ARG A 94 -25.06 -10.29 1.92
N ARG A 95 -24.18 -9.30 2.06
CA ARG A 95 -24.52 -7.88 2.16
C ARG A 95 -24.09 -7.16 0.89
N GLU A 96 -24.84 -6.14 0.50
CA GLU A 96 -24.43 -5.25 -0.58
C GLU A 96 -23.23 -4.40 -0.16
N PHE A 97 -22.28 -4.22 -1.07
CA PHE A 97 -21.15 -3.31 -0.87
C PHE A 97 -21.54 -1.91 -1.35
N ILE A 98 -21.70 -0.98 -0.40
CA ILE A 98 -22.15 0.39 -0.67
C ILE A 98 -20.99 1.36 -0.40
N THR A 99 -20.62 2.16 -1.40
CA THR A 99 -19.57 3.20 -1.27
C THR A 99 -20.12 4.61 -1.19
N THR A 100 -21.40 4.78 -1.51
CA THR A 100 -22.12 6.04 -1.34
C THR A 100 -22.64 6.11 0.09
N LEU A 101 -22.14 7.06 0.88
CA LEU A 101 -22.89 7.49 2.05
C LEU A 101 -24.17 8.10 1.50
N ALA A 102 -25.33 7.49 1.79
CA ALA A 102 -26.59 8.21 1.63
C ALA A 102 -26.44 9.55 2.37
N PRO A 103 -26.72 10.69 1.72
CA PRO A 103 -26.65 11.96 2.40
C PRO A 103 -27.44 11.90 3.70
N ALA A 104 -26.92 12.51 4.77
CA ALA A 104 -27.52 12.42 6.10
C ALA A 104 -29.02 12.81 6.13
N TRP A 105 -29.47 13.59 5.15
CA TRP A 105 -30.86 14.02 4.98
C TRP A 105 -31.79 12.99 4.31
N VAL A 106 -31.29 11.95 3.62
CA VAL A 106 -32.13 10.91 3.00
C VAL A 106 -32.85 10.03 4.02
N LYS A 107 -32.38 9.99 5.28
CA LYS A 107 -33.10 9.31 6.38
C LYS A 107 -34.19 10.16 7.03
N ALA A 108 -34.30 11.45 6.70
CA ALA A 108 -35.27 12.36 7.31
C ALA A 108 -36.65 12.34 6.61
N GLU A 109 -36.77 11.75 5.42
CA GLU A 109 -37.99 11.78 4.60
C GLU A 109 -38.76 10.45 4.55
N ALA A 110 -38.34 9.44 5.34
CA ALA A 110 -39.03 8.15 5.45
C ALA A 110 -40.01 8.10 6.66
N GLY A 111 -40.64 9.23 6.99
CA GLY A 111 -41.65 9.38 8.06
C GLY A 111 -43.04 9.56 7.48
#